data_AF-A0A5F2BNP8-F1
#
_entry.id   AF-A0A5F2BNP8-F1
#
_cell.length_a   1.000
_cell.length_b   1.000
_cell.length_c   1.000
_cell.angle_alpha   90.00
_cell.angle_beta   90.00
_cell.angle_gamma   90.00
#
_symmetry.space_group_name_H-M   'P 1'
#
loop_
_entity.id
_entity.type
_entity.pdbx_description
1 polymer ?
#
loop_
_entity_poly.entity_id
_entity_poly.type
_entity_poly.pdbx_seq_one_letter_code
_entity_poly.pdbx_strand_id
1 'polypeptide(L)'
;MFYFLLPALLIIGPLYSMETNPWSLSINERIINRKHVSHIVIETRADHTRVTLLLSERYPYNYKSRSGSFFIRVHDEKEALEISEKLDRYLESGWNLKIYLSGSEITRYDLDKTIQ
;
A
#
# COMPACT_ATOMS: atom_id res chain seq x y z
N MET A 1 -12.57 37.91 43.01
CA MET A 1 -11.76 37.68 41.78
C MET A 1 -12.36 36.50 41.04
N PHE A 2 -13.06 36.73 39.94
CA PHE A 2 -13.58 35.68 39.08
C PHE A 2 -12.54 35.37 38.00
N TYR A 3 -11.97 34.17 38.02
CA TYR A 3 -11.11 33.68 36.95
C TYR A 3 -11.99 33.18 35.81
N PHE A 4 -12.03 33.93 34.71
CA PHE A 4 -12.61 33.47 33.45
C PHE A 4 -11.64 32.46 32.81
N LEU A 5 -12.01 31.19 32.79
CA LEU A 5 -11.33 30.18 31.98
C LEU A 5 -11.88 30.30 30.54
N LEU A 6 -11.04 30.84 29.65
CA LEU A 6 -11.33 30.91 28.22
C LEU A 6 -11.31 29.48 27.64
N PRO A 7 -12.37 28.99 26.97
CA PRO A 7 -12.30 27.70 26.32
C PRO A 7 -11.40 27.85 25.08
N ALA A 8 -10.27 27.15 25.07
CA ALA A 8 -9.44 27.02 23.88
C ALA A 8 -10.26 26.27 22.82
N LEU A 9 -10.74 27.01 21.83
CA LEU A 9 -11.44 26.47 20.67
C LEU A 9 -10.41 25.68 19.83
N LEU A 10 -10.32 24.37 20.05
CA LEU A 10 -9.58 23.46 19.18
C LEU A 10 -10.32 23.39 17.84
N ILE A 11 -9.95 24.26 16.91
CA ILE A 11 -10.37 24.15 15.50
C ILE A 11 -9.61 22.97 14.92
N ILE A 12 -10.15 21.77 15.12
CA ILE A 12 -9.78 20.59 14.35
C ILE A 12 -10.39 20.80 12.96
N GLY A 13 -9.65 21.48 12.08
CA GLY A 13 -10.00 21.52 10.67
C GLY A 13 -10.10 20.10 10.12
N PRO A 14 -10.96 19.82 9.13
CA PRO A 14 -10.98 18.52 8.51
C PRO A 14 -9.60 18.23 7.93
N LEU A 15 -8.92 17.22 8.49
CA LEU A 15 -7.80 16.56 7.83
C LEU A 15 -8.37 15.92 6.56
N TYR A 16 -8.42 16.71 5.49
CA TYR A 16 -8.59 16.16 4.16
C TYR A 16 -7.38 15.26 3.93
N SER A 17 -7.59 13.95 4.08
CA SER A 17 -6.68 12.96 3.52
C SER A 17 -6.63 13.27 2.03
N MET A 18 -5.50 13.81 1.55
CA MET A 18 -5.21 13.91 0.11
C MET A 18 -5.05 12.49 -0.41
N GLU A 19 -6.14 11.73 -0.46
CA GLU A 19 -6.12 10.39 -1.02
C GLU A 19 -6.16 10.55 -2.52
N THR A 20 -5.07 10.14 -3.16
CA THR A 20 -5.01 10.09 -4.61
C THR A 20 -6.19 9.30 -5.14
N ASN A 21 -6.97 9.97 -5.99
CA ASN A 21 -8.15 9.41 -6.59
C ASN A 21 -7.75 8.14 -7.38
N PRO A 22 -8.19 6.94 -6.98
CA PRO A 22 -7.79 5.71 -7.66
C PRO A 22 -8.35 5.60 -9.08
N TRP A 23 -9.32 6.45 -9.46
CA TRP A 23 -9.99 6.45 -10.76
C TRP A 23 -9.20 7.12 -11.89
N SER A 24 -8.12 7.85 -11.59
CA SER A 24 -7.24 8.44 -12.62
C SER A 24 -6.13 7.49 -13.07
N LEU A 25 -5.95 6.36 -12.38
CA LEU A 25 -4.93 5.37 -12.71
C LEU A 25 -5.42 4.39 -13.78
N SER A 26 -4.49 3.88 -14.57
CA SER A 26 -4.75 2.75 -15.45
C SER A 26 -5.22 1.53 -14.64
N ILE A 27 -6.04 0.65 -15.23
CA ILE A 27 -6.47 -0.61 -14.60
C ILE A 27 -5.29 -1.50 -14.17
N ASN A 28 -4.14 -1.31 -14.83
CA ASN A 28 -2.89 -2.01 -14.56
C ASN A 28 -1.99 -1.26 -13.57
N GLU A 29 -2.45 -0.17 -12.97
CA GLU A 29 -1.68 0.63 -12.02
C GLU A 29 -2.43 0.77 -10.70
N ARG A 30 -1.71 0.68 -9.59
CA ARG A 30 -2.27 0.94 -8.25
C ARG A 30 -1.26 1.70 -7.41
N ILE A 31 -1.77 2.60 -6.58
CA ILE A 31 -1.01 3.21 -5.48
C ILE A 31 -1.47 2.53 -4.20
N ILE A 32 -0.53 1.94 -3.48
CA ILE A 32 -0.77 1.19 -2.24
C ILE A 32 0.13 1.72 -1.13
N ASN A 33 -0.20 1.42 0.12
CA ASN A 33 0.59 1.79 1.29
C ASN A 33 0.34 0.77 2.40
N ARG A 34 0.91 0.99 3.58
CA ARG A 34 0.79 0.03 4.69
C ARG A 34 -0.66 -0.27 5.10
N LYS A 35 -1.60 0.67 4.94
CA LYS A 35 -3.01 0.42 5.25
C LYS A 35 -3.68 -0.54 4.27
N HIS A 36 -3.15 -0.62 3.05
CA HIS A 36 -3.63 -1.51 2.00
C HIS A 36 -2.99 -2.89 2.08
N VAL A 37 -1.71 -2.98 2.47
CA VAL A 37 -0.98 -4.25 2.52
C VAL A 37 -1.19 -4.91 3.88
N SER A 38 -1.94 -6.02 3.89
CA SER A 38 -2.15 -6.81 5.12
C SER A 38 -0.95 -7.70 5.46
N HIS A 39 -0.40 -8.38 4.46
CA HIS A 39 0.71 -9.32 4.63
C HIS A 39 1.61 -9.31 3.40
N ILE A 40 2.89 -9.60 3.64
CA ILE A 40 3.90 -9.90 2.63
C ILE A 40 4.32 -11.35 2.87
N VAL A 41 4.14 -12.21 1.87
CA VAL A 41 4.35 -13.65 2.00
C VAL A 41 5.31 -14.12 0.92
N ILE A 42 6.30 -14.92 1.30
CA ILE A 42 7.15 -15.63 0.34
C ILE A 42 6.47 -16.96 0.02
N GLU A 43 6.21 -17.22 -1.25
CA GLU A 43 5.61 -18.45 -1.73
C GLU A 43 6.55 -19.17 -2.70
N THR A 44 6.85 -20.43 -2.43
CA THR A 44 7.56 -21.31 -3.36
C THR A 44 6.53 -22.07 -4.19
N ARG A 45 6.59 -21.90 -5.52
CA ARG A 45 5.79 -22.64 -6.50
C ARG A 45 6.69 -23.62 -7.26
N ALA A 46 6.08 -24.52 -8.02
CA ALA A 46 6.82 -25.56 -8.75
C ALA A 46 7.79 -24.97 -9.80
N ASP A 47 7.49 -23.78 -10.33
CA ASP A 47 8.20 -23.13 -11.43
C ASP A 47 8.96 -21.86 -11.01
N HIS A 48 8.66 -21.27 -9.85
CA HIS A 48 9.28 -20.03 -9.39
C HIS A 48 9.06 -19.79 -7.89
N THR A 49 9.87 -18.92 -7.31
CA THR A 49 9.57 -18.28 -6.02
C THR A 49 8.89 -16.94 -6.29
N ARG A 50 8.02 -16.50 -5.38
CA ARG A 50 7.39 -15.19 -5.48
C ARG A 50 7.17 -14.52 -4.14
N VAL A 51 7.20 -13.20 -4.15
CA VAL A 51 6.81 -12.35 -3.02
C VAL A 51 5.40 -11.84 -3.28
N THR A 52 4.46 -12.19 -2.41
CA THR A 52 3.04 -11.90 -2.56
C THR A 52 2.59 -10.85 -1.55
N LEU A 53 1.99 -9.79 -2.06
CA LEU A 53 1.30 -8.74 -1.32
C LEU A 53 -0.18 -9.08 -1.22
N LEU A 54 -0.66 -9.32 -0.01
CA LEU A 54 -2.09 -9.49 0.26
C LEU A 54 -2.71 -8.11 0.51
N LEU A 55 -3.42 -7.61 -0.48
CA LEU A 55 -4.06 -6.29 -0.42
C LEU A 55 -5.47 -6.41 0.16
N SER A 56 -5.72 -5.66 1.22
CA SER A 56 -7.04 -5.39 1.77
C SER A 56 -7.65 -4.19 1.07
N GLU A 57 -8.90 -4.31 0.63
CA GLU A 57 -9.61 -3.18 0.02
C GLU A 57 -9.97 -2.12 1.06
N ARG A 58 -9.91 -0.85 0.65
CA ARG A 58 -10.23 0.29 1.49
C ARG A 58 -11.58 0.91 1.08
N TYR A 59 -12.50 0.97 2.04
CA TYR A 59 -13.73 1.76 1.94
C TYR A 59 -13.39 3.27 1.85
N PRO A 60 -14.09 4.09 1.05
CA PRO A 60 -15.32 3.84 0.27
C PRO A 60 -15.11 3.58 -1.23
N TYR A 61 -13.86 3.49 -1.71
CA TYR A 61 -13.57 3.77 -3.11
C TYR A 61 -13.61 2.59 -4.09
N ASN A 62 -14.07 1.36 -3.76
CA ASN A 62 -14.54 0.42 -4.82
C ASN A 62 -15.24 -0.92 -4.45
N TYR A 63 -15.74 -1.53 -5.54
CA TYR A 63 -16.83 -2.50 -5.79
C TYR A 63 -16.59 -4.01 -5.52
N LYS A 64 -15.48 -4.45 -4.89
CA LYS A 64 -15.23 -5.91 -4.70
C LYS A 64 -15.05 -6.30 -3.23
N SER A 65 -15.81 -7.28 -2.80
CA SER A 65 -15.91 -7.68 -1.39
C SER A 65 -14.73 -8.54 -0.88
N ARG A 66 -13.63 -8.71 -1.64
CA ARG A 66 -12.57 -9.69 -1.35
C ARG A 66 -11.17 -9.10 -1.54
N SER A 67 -10.25 -9.50 -0.65
CA SER A 67 -8.82 -9.16 -0.75
C SER A 67 -8.20 -9.69 -2.04
N GLY A 68 -7.26 -8.91 -2.60
CA GLY A 68 -6.53 -9.24 -3.82
C GLY A 68 -5.11 -9.70 -3.51
N SER A 69 -4.67 -10.79 -4.14
CA SER A 69 -3.29 -11.28 -4.07
C SER A 69 -2.53 -10.83 -5.32
N PHE A 70 -1.46 -10.06 -5.10
CA PHE A 70 -0.56 -9.58 -6.15
C PHE A 70 0.86 -10.02 -5.85
N PHE A 71 1.64 -10.42 -6.84
CA PHE A 71 2.93 -11.07 -6.59
C PHE A 71 4.05 -10.57 -7.50
N ILE A 72 5.28 -10.59 -7.00
CA ILE A 72 6.52 -10.35 -7.73
C ILE A 72 7.21 -11.71 -7.90
N ARG A 73 7.47 -12.12 -9.15
CA ARG A 73 8.29 -13.32 -9.40
C ARG A 73 9.74 -13.00 -9.13
N VAL A 74 10.43 -13.94 -8.50
CA VAL A 74 11.86 -13.84 -8.15
C VAL A 74 12.55 -15.16 -8.48
N HIS A 75 13.87 -15.11 -8.62
CA HIS A 75 14.66 -16.27 -9.02
C HIS A 75 14.87 -17.26 -7.88
N ASP A 76 15.10 -16.77 -6.67
CA ASP A 76 15.41 -17.58 -5.51
C ASP A 76 14.83 -17.02 -4.20
N GLU A 77 14.93 -17.80 -3.13
CA GLU A 77 14.43 -17.45 -1.80
C GLU A 77 15.19 -16.29 -1.16
N LYS A 78 16.46 -16.09 -1.52
CA LYS A 78 17.27 -14.99 -0.99
C LYS A 78 16.78 -13.66 -1.55
N GLU A 79 16.58 -13.59 -2.87
CA GLU A 79 15.97 -12.44 -3.53
C GLU A 79 14.56 -12.18 -2.99
N ALA A 80 13.78 -13.25 -2.75
CA ALA A 80 12.46 -13.14 -2.15
C ALA A 80 12.51 -12.46 -0.77
N LEU A 81 13.44 -12.88 0.08
CA LEU A 81 13.64 -12.31 1.41
C LEU A 81 14.06 -10.84 1.31
N GLU A 82 15.07 -10.52 0.51
CA GLU A 82 15.56 -9.15 0.31
C GLU A 82 14.45 -8.20 -0.17
N ILE A 83 13.64 -8.62 -1.15
CA ILE A 83 12.51 -7.84 -1.64
C ILE A 83 11.43 -7.70 -0.56
N SER A 84 11.11 -8.79 0.15
CA SER A 84 10.09 -8.75 1.20
C SER A 84 10.44 -7.76 2.32
N GLU A 85 11.68 -7.79 2.83
CA GLU A 85 12.16 -6.88 3.87
C GLU A 85 12.24 -5.43 3.40
N LYS A 86 12.66 -5.22 2.14
CA LYS A 86 12.72 -3.90 1.52
C LYS A 86 11.32 -3.28 1.43
N LEU A 87 10.34 -4.04 0.97
CA LEU A 87 8.97 -3.57 0.85
C LEU A 87 8.33 -3.35 2.22
N ASP A 88 8.54 -4.26 3.18
CA ASP A 88 8.00 -4.11 4.53
C ASP A 88 8.51 -2.83 5.19
N ARG A 89 9.83 -2.61 5.20
CA ARG A 89 10.46 -1.40 5.74
C ARG A 89 9.97 -0.13 5.07
N TYR A 90 9.82 -0.16 3.75
CA TYR A 90 9.31 1.00 3.02
C TYR A 90 7.86 1.30 3.39
N LEU A 91 7.00 0.28 3.46
CA LEU A 91 5.60 0.46 3.86
C LEU A 91 5.48 0.92 5.31
N GLU A 92 6.29 0.41 6.23
CA GLU A 92 6.32 0.85 7.64
C GLU A 92 6.63 2.34 7.80
N SER A 93 7.40 2.91 6.88
CA SER A 93 7.68 4.36 6.90
C SER A 93 6.49 5.23 6.48
N GLY A 94 5.37 4.62 6.07
CA GLY A 94 4.11 5.30 5.76
C GLY A 94 4.02 5.85 4.33
N TRP A 95 5.06 5.69 3.51
CA TRP A 95 5.07 6.14 2.12
C TRP A 95 4.19 5.27 1.22
N ASN A 96 3.73 5.88 0.13
CA ASN A 96 3.01 5.20 -0.92
C ASN A 96 3.98 4.49 -1.87
N LEU A 97 3.50 3.37 -2.41
CA LEU A 97 4.16 2.53 -3.38
C LEU A 97 3.27 2.45 -4.62
N LYS A 98 3.82 2.77 -5.80
CA LYS A 98 3.10 2.55 -7.06
C LYS A 98 3.48 1.20 -7.64
N ILE A 99 2.50 0.36 -7.96
CA ILE A 99 2.70 -0.95 -8.58
C ILE A 99 2.09 -0.96 -9.99
N TYR A 100 2.78 -1.66 -10.89
CA TYR A 100 2.35 -1.90 -12.27
C TYR A 100 2.07 -3.39 -12.45
N LEU A 101 0.95 -3.70 -13.07
CA LEU A 101 0.34 -5.02 -13.06
C LEU A 101 0.20 -5.61 -14.46
N SER A 102 0.45 -6.91 -14.56
CA SER A 102 -0.01 -7.79 -15.63
C SER A 102 -0.89 -8.87 -15.00
N GLY A 103 -2.20 -8.62 -14.96
CA GLY A 103 -3.10 -9.43 -14.14
C GLY A 103 -2.79 -9.26 -12.64
N SER A 104 -2.41 -10.35 -11.97
CA SER A 104 -1.97 -10.34 -10.56
C SER A 104 -0.45 -10.17 -10.39
N GLU A 105 0.32 -10.24 -11.47
CA GLU A 105 1.77 -10.11 -11.41
C GLU A 105 2.18 -8.64 -11.37
N ILE A 106 3.00 -8.28 -10.39
CA ILE A 106 3.64 -6.97 -10.26
C ILE A 106 4.90 -7.01 -11.12
N THR A 107 4.83 -6.38 -12.29
CA THR A 107 5.95 -6.33 -13.25
C THR A 107 6.94 -5.22 -12.93
N ARG A 108 6.49 -4.20 -12.19
CA ARG A 108 7.32 -3.08 -11.72
C ARG A 108 6.69 -2.49 -10.47
N TYR A 109 7.53 -1.92 -9.60
CA TYR A 109 7.10 -1.11 -8.47
C TYR A 109 8.04 0.09 -8.27
N ASP A 110 7.47 1.25 -7.96
CA ASP A 110 8.21 2.49 -7.72
C ASP A 110 8.11 2.91 -6.25
N LEU A 111 9.27 3.07 -5.60
CA LEU A 111 9.42 3.52 -4.21
C LEU A 111 9.74 5.02 -4.20
N ASP A 112 8.72 5.84 -4.46
CA ASP A 112 8.87 7.30 -4.56
C ASP A 112 8.04 8.02 -3.48
N LYS A 113 8.72 8.80 -2.65
CA LYS A 113 8.14 9.58 -1.55
C LYS A 113 7.28 10.75 -2.02
N THR A 114 7.37 11.11 -3.30
CA THR A 114 6.56 12.17 -3.90
C THR A 114 5.19 11.68 -4.36
N ILE A 115 4.94 10.36 -4.34
CA ILE A 115 3.64 9.76 -4.63
C ILE A 115 2.68 10.12 -3.48
N GLN A 116 1.67 10.94 -3.78
CA GLN A 116 0.62 11.34 -2.85
C GLN A 116 -0.43 10.24 -2.65
#